data_AF-A0A948YGZ1-F1
#
_entry.id   AF-A0A948YGZ1-F1
#
_cell.length_a   1.000
_cell.length_b   1.000
_cell.length_c   1.000
_cell.angle_alpha   90.00
_cell.angle_beta   90.00
_cell.angle_gamma   90.00
#
_symmetry.space_group_name_H-M   'P 1'
#
loop_
_entity.id
_entity.type
_entity.pdbx_description
1 polymer ?
#
loop_
_entity_poly.entity_id
_entity_poly.type
_entity_poly.pdbx_seq_one_letter_code
_entity_poly.pdbx_strand_id
1 'polypeptide(L)' 'MQSLKNEIITPEMKEIKLMIAQTVAQRNSLKKQMQNWYDEHPREHFPSMRDLMLVDATLSKLDSFYKRLWDYNNL' A
#
# COMPACT_ATOMS: atom_id res chain seq x y z
N MET A 1 -34.03 -6.67 -5.12
CA MET A 1 -33.48 -5.66 -6.03
C MET A 1 -32.12 -5.23 -5.50
N GLN A 2 -31.03 -5.81 -6.01
CA GLN A 2 -29.68 -5.34 -5.66
C GLN A 2 -29.39 -4.15 -6.57
N SER A 3 -29.26 -2.96 -5.99
CA SER A 3 -28.79 -1.78 -6.69
C SER A 3 -27.32 -2.03 -7.05
N LEU A 4 -27.08 -2.54 -8.26
CA LEU A 4 -25.76 -2.52 -8.88
C LEU A 4 -25.44 -1.06 -9.14
N LYS A 5 -24.82 -0.39 -8.16
CA LYS A 5 -24.13 0.86 -8.41
C LYS A 5 -23.08 0.55 -9.48
N ASN A 6 -23.27 1.07 -10.68
CA ASN A 6 -22.29 1.00 -11.75
C ASN A 6 -21.08 1.84 -11.32
N GLU A 7 -20.22 1.27 -10.48
CA GLU A 7 -18.99 1.92 -10.07
C GLU A 7 -18.10 2.08 -11.31
N ILE A 8 -17.75 3.33 -11.61
CA ILE A 8 -16.82 3.66 -12.69
C ILE A 8 -15.42 3.40 -12.16
N ILE A 9 -14.79 2.35 -12.69
CA ILE A 9 -13.39 2.03 -12.45
C ILE A 9 -12.59 2.35 -13.72
N THR A 10 -11.86 3.44 -13.68
CA THR A 10 -11.01 3.86 -14.81
C THR A 10 -9.75 2.98 -14.93
N PRO A 11 -9.07 2.98 -16.10
CA PRO A 11 -7.77 2.33 -16.24
C PRO A 11 -6.74 2.80 -15.20
N GLU A 12 -6.68 4.11 -14.92
CA GLU A 12 -5.77 4.70 -13.93
C GLU A 12 -6.07 4.17 -12.52
N MET A 13 -7.34 4.00 -12.17
CA MET A 13 -7.73 3.39 -10.89
C MET A 13 -7.27 1.93 -10.79
N LYS A 14 -7.31 1.16 -11.89
CA LYS A 14 -6.78 -0.20 -11.92
C LYS A 14 -5.27 -0.22 -11.72
N GLU A 15 -4.55 0.69 -12.37
CA GLU A 15 -3.10 0.84 -12.21
C GLU A 15 -2.73 1.18 -10.77
N ILE A 16 -3.38 2.18 -10.16
CA ILE A 16 -3.14 2.54 -8.76
C ILE A 16 -3.43 1.35 -7.84
N LYS A 17 -4.50 0.59 -8.10
CA LYS A 17 -4.82 -0.62 -7.32
C LYS A 17 -3.74 -1.70 -7.44
N LEU A 18 -3.15 -1.88 -8.63
CA LEU A 18 -2.00 -2.76 -8.83
C LEU A 18 -0.77 -2.26 -8.07
N MET A 19 -0.49 -0.96 -8.12
CA MET A 19 0.61 -0.35 -7.37
C MET A 19 0.42 -0.55 -5.86
N ILE A 20 -0.79 -0.32 -5.33
CA ILE A 20 -1.13 -0.58 -3.91
C ILE A 20 -0.82 -2.02 -3.55
N ALA A 21 -1.27 -2.99 -4.34
CA ALA A 21 -1.03 -4.42 -4.09
C ALA A 21 0.47 -4.75 -4.06
N GLN A 22 1.25 -4.20 -5.00
CA GLN A 22 2.70 -4.37 -5.05
C GLN A 22 3.39 -3.73 -3.84
N THR A 23 3.01 -2.51 -3.47
CA THR A 23 3.56 -1.81 -2.29
C THR A 23 3.23 -2.55 -0.98
N VAL A 24 2.03 -3.13 -0.85
CA VAL A 24 1.66 -3.98 0.30
C VAL A 24 2.53 -5.23 0.35
N ALA A 25 2.79 -5.88 -0.79
CA ALA A 25 3.68 -7.05 -0.83
C ALA A 25 5.11 -6.70 -0.38
N GLN A 26 5.64 -5.55 -0.83
CA GLN A 26 6.94 -5.04 -0.40
C GLN A 26 6.97 -4.75 1.11
N ARG A 27 5.94 -4.07 1.63
CA ARG A 27 5.80 -3.78 3.06
C ARG A 27 5.83 -5.05 3.90
N ASN A 28 5.07 -6.06 3.48
CA ASN A 28 4.99 -7.33 4.20
C ASN A 28 6.33 -8.06 4.21
N SER A 29 7.07 -8.02 3.10
CA SER A 29 8.44 -8.55 3.03
C SER A 29 9.38 -7.82 4.00
N LEU A 30 9.37 -6.48 4.01
CA LEU A 30 10.19 -5.68 4.92
C LEU A 30 9.85 -5.92 6.39
N LYS A 31 8.56 -6.06 6.73
CA LYS A 31 8.14 -6.39 8.09
C LYS A 31 8.59 -7.79 8.52
N LYS A 32 8.57 -8.76 7.62
CA LYS A 32 9.10 -10.10 7.89
C LYS A 32 10.61 -10.06 8.12
N GLN A 33 11.35 -9.34 7.29
CA GLN A 33 12.80 -9.14 7.46
C GLN A 33 13.10 -8.43 8.79
N MET A 34 12.31 -7.42 9.15
CA MET A 34 12.45 -6.71 10.42
C MET A 34 12.22 -7.63 11.62
N GLN A 35 11.19 -8.49 11.57
CA GLN A 35 10.95 -9.47 12.62
C GLN A 35 12.15 -10.41 12.77
N ASN A 36 12.58 -11.03 11.68
CA ASN A 36 13.74 -11.92 11.68
C ASN A 36 15.00 -11.22 12.20
N TRP A 37 15.21 -9.97 11.81
CA TRP A 37 16.34 -9.17 12.27
C TRP A 37 16.31 -8.98 13.79
N TYR A 38 15.16 -8.67 14.38
CA TYR A 38 15.06 -8.50 15.83
C TYR A 38 15.15 -9.82 16.60
N ASP A 39 14.78 -10.94 15.98
CA ASP A 39 14.97 -12.28 16.55
C ASP A 39 16.46 -12.63 16.65
N GLU A 40 17.28 -12.20 15.69
CA GLU A 40 18.73 -12.45 15.64
C GLU A 40 19.55 -11.35 16.35
N HIS A 41 19.13 -10.10 16.25
CA HIS A 41 19.82 -8.89 16.71
C HIS A 41 18.92 -8.00 17.59
N PRO A 42 18.51 -8.46 18.80
CA PRO A 42 17.47 -7.80 19.60
C PRO A 42 17.83 -6.40 20.12
N ARG A 43 19.11 -6.01 20.05
CA ARG A 43 19.60 -4.70 20.53
C ARG A 43 20.05 -3.77 19.40
N GLU A 44 19.96 -4.21 18.15
CA GLU A 44 20.41 -3.43 17.00
C GLU A 44 19.22 -2.86 16.24
N HIS A 45 19.42 -1.71 15.60
CA HIS A 45 18.39 -1.12 14.76
C HIS A 45 18.24 -1.89 13.44
N PHE A 46 17.00 -2.07 13.00
CA PHE A 46 16.73 -2.68 11.69
C PHE A 46 17.34 -1.83 10.55
N PRO A 47 18.24 -2.39 9.73
CA PRO A 47 18.98 -1.62 8.72
C PRO A 47 18.07 -0.96 7.67
N SER A 48 17.00 -1.63 7.27
CA SER A 48 16.05 -1.16 6.25
C SER A 48 14.85 -0.40 6.83
N MET A 49 15.00 0.22 8.01
CA MET A 49 13.93 1.00 8.62
C MET A 49 13.47 2.16 7.71
N ARG A 50 14.40 2.83 7.02
CA ARG A 50 14.08 3.89 6.06
C ARG A 50 13.24 3.38 4.89
N ASP A 51 13.54 2.19 4.38
CA ASP A 51 12.80 1.57 3.28
C ASP A 51 11.37 1.25 3.72
N LEU A 52 11.21 0.73 4.95
CA LEU A 52 9.89 0.46 5.53
C LEU A 52 9.06 1.75 5.66
N MET A 53 9.66 2.84 6.17
CA MET A 53 9.01 4.14 6.26
C MET A 53 8.61 4.69 4.88
N LEU A 54 9.47 4.55 3.87
CA LEU A 54 9.18 5.01 2.51
C LEU A 54 8.03 4.23 1.88
N VAL A 55 7.99 2.90 2.09
CA VAL A 55 6.90 2.04 1.61
C VAL A 55 5.58 2.39 2.28
N ASP A 56 5.56 2.61 3.60
CA ASP A 56 4.36 3.04 4.31
C ASP A 56 3.87 4.43 3.83
N ALA A 57 4.79 5.38 3.60
CA ALA A 57 4.44 6.69 3.05
C ALA A 57 3.90 6.62 1.61
N THR A 58 4.49 5.73 0.80
CA THR A 58 4.04 5.48 -0.58
C THR A 58 2.63 4.91 -0.59
N LEU A 59 2.35 3.91 0.27
CA LEU A 59 1.03 3.31 0.38
C LEU A 59 -0.04 4.34 0.75
N SER A 60 0.22 5.18 1.76
CA SER A 60 -0.68 6.25 2.18
C SER A 60 -1.02 7.23 1.05
N LYS A 61 -0.02 7.58 0.22
CA LYS A 61 -0.22 8.44 -0.96
C LYS A 61 -1.07 7.76 -2.03
N LEU A 62 -0.79 6.49 -2.32
CA LEU A 62 -1.54 5.72 -3.33
C LEU A 62 -2.99 5.53 -2.92
N ASP A 63 -3.27 5.20 -1.65
CA ASP A 63 -4.64 5.08 -1.14
C ASP A 63 -5.40 6.40 -1.21
N SER A 64 -4.74 7.50 -0.81
CA SER A 64 -5.31 8.85 -0.91
C SER A 64 -5.63 9.23 -2.36
N PHE A 65 -4.75 8.88 -3.29
CA PHE A 65 -4.93 9.18 -4.71
C PHE A 65 -6.04 8.33 -5.32
N TYR A 66 -6.08 7.03 -5.02
CA TYR A 66 -7.16 6.13 -5.43
C TYR A 66 -8.52 6.65 -4.98
N LYS A 67 -8.63 7.03 -3.69
CA LYS A 67 -9.88 7.56 -3.13
C LYS A 67 -10.33 8.82 -3.86
N ARG A 68 -9.44 9.77 -4.11
CA ARG A 68 -9.78 11.01 -4.86
C ARG A 68 -10.26 10.71 -6.28
N LEU A 69 -9.61 9.78 -6.98
CA LEU A 69 -10.07 9.37 -8.32
C LEU A 69 -11.43 8.67 -8.26
N TRP A 70 -11.62 7.79 -7.29
CA TRP A 70 -12.88 7.10 -7.10
C TRP A 70 -14.01 8.11 -6.83
N ASP A 71 -13.80 9.03 -5.89
CA ASP A 71 -14.74 10.10 -5.55
C ASP A 71 -15.06 10.90 -6.82
N TYR A 72 -14.05 11.37 -7.56
CA TYR A 72 -14.26 12.13 -8.81
C TYR A 72 -15.14 11.41 -9.85
N ASN A 73 -15.02 10.09 -9.98
CA ASN A 73 -15.73 9.31 -10.99
C ASN A 73 -17.09 8.75 -10.51
N ASN A 74 -17.37 8.75 -9.20
CA ASN A 74 -18.53 8.07 -8.61
C ASN A 74 -19.36 8.97 -7.68
N LEU A 75 -19.16 10.29 -7.77
CA LEU A 75 -19.98 11.31 -7.10
C LEU A 75 -21.37 11.45 -7.72
#